data_AF-A0A385BK03-F1
#
_entry.id   AF-A0A385BK03-F1
#
_cell.length_a   1.000
_cell.length_b   1.000
_cell.length_c   1.000
_cell.angle_alpha   90.00
_cell.angle_beta   90.00
_cell.angle_gamma   90.00
#
_symmetry.space_group_name_H-M   'P 1'
#
loop_
_entity.id
_entity.type
_entity.pdbx_description
1 polymer ?
#
loop_
_entity_poly.entity_id
_entity_poly.type
_entity_poly.pdbx_seq_one_letter_code
_entity_poly.pdbx_strand_id
1 'polypeptide(L)' 'MIDLKLLEHLDTFLTDSRKEKFTKVLAQRTKHFTVATEDVYQLHNTSAVIRSCDVFGIQEVNVVEERNSKRIDREIAMGA' A
#
# COMPACT_ATOMS: atom_id res chain seq x y z
N MET A 1 -1.02 16.99 -9.43
CA MET A 1 -1.78 16.58 -10.63
C MET A 1 -1.15 15.31 -11.16
N ILE A 2 -1.94 14.34 -11.62
CA ILE A 2 -1.41 13.07 -12.15
C ILE A 2 -0.82 13.34 -13.53
N ASP A 3 0.43 12.92 -13.76
CA ASP A 3 1.09 13.02 -15.07
C ASP A 3 0.69 11.84 -15.95
N LEU A 4 -0.26 12.09 -16.85
CA LEU A 4 -0.80 11.07 -17.76
C LEU A 4 0.24 10.57 -18.78
N LYS A 5 1.17 11.44 -19.22
CA LYS A 5 2.21 11.04 -20.18
C LYS A 5 3.20 10.08 -19.54
N LEU A 6 3.55 10.34 -18.28
CA LEU A 6 4.38 9.42 -17.51
C LEU A 6 3.66 8.08 -17.28
N LEU A 7 2.36 8.11 -16.96
CA LEU A 7 1.57 6.89 -16.77
C LEU A 7 1.50 6.05 -18.06
N GLU A 8 1.20 6.66 -19.20
CA GLU A 8 1.19 5.98 -20.51
C GLU A 8 2.56 5.37 -20.83
N HIS A 9 3.65 6.09 -20.56
CA HIS A 9 4.99 5.57 -20.75
C HIS A 9 5.27 4.35 -19.86
N LEU A 10 4.93 4.44 -18.56
CA LEU A 10 5.15 3.34 -17.61
C LEU A 10 4.29 2.12 -17.92
N ASP A 11 3.08 2.32 -18.44
CA ASP A 11 2.16 1.24 -18.82
C ASP A 11 2.71 0.38 -19.97
N THR A 12 3.66 0.88 -20.76
CA THR A 12 4.34 0.09 -21.80
C THR A 12 5.25 -1.01 -21.24
N PHE A 13 5.69 -0.92 -19.98
CA PHE A 13 6.51 -1.94 -19.33
C PHE A 13 5.69 -3.06 -18.67
N LEU A 14 4.36 -2.94 -18.64
CA LEU A 14 3.47 -3.90 -17.98
C LEU A 14 2.92 -4.93 -18.98
N THR A 15 2.83 -6.18 -18.55
CA THR A 15 2.10 -7.22 -19.28
C THR A 15 0.60 -6.98 -19.17
N ASP A 16 -0.17 -7.40 -20.18
CA ASP A 16 -1.64 -7.26 -20.17
C ASP A 16 -2.27 -7.87 -18.90
N SER A 17 -1.76 -9.04 -18.47
CA SER A 17 -2.17 -9.69 -17.22
C SER A 17 -1.97 -8.83 -15.96
N ARG A 18 -0.91 -8.01 -15.92
CA ARG A 18 -0.68 -7.08 -14.81
C ARG A 18 -1.64 -5.90 -14.86
N LYS A 19 -1.92 -5.37 -16.05
CA LYS A 19 -2.88 -4.26 -16.26
C LYS A 19 -4.30 -4.66 -15.84
N GLU A 20 -4.74 -5.84 -16.25
CA GLU A 20 -6.04 -6.41 -15.85
C GLU A 20 -6.11 -6.60 -14.33
N LYS A 21 -5.05 -7.13 -13.72
CA LYS A 21 -4.97 -7.32 -12.27
C LYS A 21 -5.07 -5.98 -11.53
N PHE A 22 -4.36 -4.95 -11.98
CA PHE A 22 -4.47 -3.62 -11.39
C PHE A 22 -5.88 -3.06 -11.50
N THR A 23 -6.50 -3.13 -12.67
CA THR A 23 -7.87 -2.66 -12.88
C THR A 23 -8.86 -3.37 -11.94
N LYS A 24 -8.74 -4.69 -11.80
CA LYS A 24 -9.58 -5.49 -10.91
C LYS A 24 -9.39 -5.13 -9.44
N VAL A 25 -8.15 -4.97 -8.98
CA VAL A 25 -7.83 -4.65 -7.57
C VAL A 25 -8.24 -3.21 -7.23
N LEU A 26 -7.96 -2.24 -8.12
CA LEU A 26 -8.29 -0.82 -7.91
C LEU A 26 -9.80 -0.61 -7.77
N ALA A 27 -10.62 -1.36 -8.52
CA ALA A 27 -12.07 -1.31 -8.40
C ALA A 27 -12.62 -1.77 -7.04
N GLN A 28 -11.82 -2.46 -6.22
CA GLN A 28 -12.17 -2.95 -4.89
C GLN A 28 -11.53 -2.13 -3.76
N ARG A 29 -10.89 -0.98 -4.08
CA ARG A 29 -10.29 -0.11 -3.07
C ARG A 29 -11.32 0.81 -2.44
N THR A 30 -11.16 1.09 -1.15
CA THR A 30 -12.01 2.00 -0.39
C THR A 30 -11.21 3.09 0.31
N LYS A 31 -11.80 4.29 0.35
CA LYS A 31 -11.38 5.43 1.19
C LYS A 31 -12.46 5.85 2.19
N HIS A 32 -13.48 5.02 2.40
CA HIS A 32 -14.56 5.32 3.35
C HIS A 32 -14.08 5.32 4.80
N PHE A 33 -13.03 4.58 5.09
CA PHE A 33 -12.36 4.55 6.39
C PHE A 33 -10.87 4.28 6.18
N THR A 34 -10.08 4.57 7.21
CA THR A 34 -8.63 4.36 7.23
C THR A 34 -8.24 3.67 8.53
N VAL A 35 -7.09 3.00 8.52
CA VAL A 35 -6.50 2.38 9.71
C VAL A 35 -5.40 3.31 10.24
N ALA A 36 -5.42 3.58 11.54
CA ALA A 36 -4.34 4.25 12.24
C ALA A 36 -3.65 3.26 13.17
N THR A 37 -2.32 3.20 13.14
CA THR A 37 -1.51 2.40 14.06
C THR A 37 -0.60 3.32 14.85
N GLU A 38 -0.57 3.14 16.18
CA GLU A 38 0.22 3.95 17.09
C GLU A 38 1.15 3.07 17.94
N ASP A 39 2.43 3.42 17.99
CA ASP A 39 3.49 2.79 18.80
C ASP A 39 3.50 1.25 18.70
N VAL A 40 3.41 0.70 17.49
CA VAL A 40 3.41 -0.74 17.28
C VAL A 40 4.81 -1.28 17.55
N TYR A 41 4.98 -1.85 18.75
CA TYR A 41 6.27 -2.22 19.34
C TYR A 41 7.23 -2.96 18.40
N GLN A 42 6.71 -3.84 17.55
CA GLN A 42 7.51 -4.55 16.55
C GLN A 42 7.07 -4.18 15.15
N LEU A 43 8.02 -3.65 14.37
CA LEU A 43 7.82 -3.21 12.99
C LEU A 43 7.16 -4.24 12.07
N HIS A 44 7.41 -5.53 12.30
CA HIS A 44 6.81 -6.61 11.53
C HIS A 44 5.28 -6.70 11.71
N ASN A 45 4.76 -6.24 12.85
CA ASN A 45 3.33 -6.17 13.09
C ASN A 45 2.71 -5.03 12.27
N THR A 46 3.38 -3.88 12.15
CA THR A 46 2.96 -2.80 11.25
C THR A 46 2.87 -3.29 9.81
N SER A 47 3.83 -4.11 9.35
CA SER A 47 3.76 -4.73 8.02
C SER A 47 2.64 -5.74 7.87
N ALA A 48 2.30 -6.49 8.93
CA ALA A 48 1.13 -7.36 8.92
C ALA A 48 -0.17 -6.54 8.79
N VAL A 49 -0.27 -5.39 9.47
CA VAL A 49 -1.40 -4.46 9.32
C VAL A 49 -1.50 -3.93 7.89
N ILE A 50 -0.38 -3.52 7.28
CA ILE A 50 -0.36 -3.05 5.88
C ILE A 50 -0.84 -4.16 4.93
N ARG A 51 -0.35 -5.39 5.09
CA ARG A 51 -0.81 -6.54 4.29
C ARG A 51 -2.29 -6.84 4.50
N SER A 52 -2.80 -6.71 5.72
CA SER A 52 -4.24 -6.84 5.97
C SER A 52 -5.04 -5.73 5.29
N CYS A 53 -4.56 -4.49 5.33
CA CYS A 53 -5.19 -3.36 4.65
C CYS A 53 -5.26 -3.60 3.14
N ASP A 54 -4.18 -4.13 2.55
CA ASP A 54 -4.15 -4.50 1.13
C ASP A 54 -5.25 -5.53 0.78
N VAL A 55 -5.36 -6.60 1.57
CA VAL A 55 -6.37 -7.66 1.37
C VAL A 55 -7.80 -7.13 1.51
N PHE A 56 -8.05 -6.22 2.46
CA PHE A 56 -9.38 -5.63 2.68
C PHE A 56 -9.69 -4.44 1.76
N GLY A 57 -8.77 -4.08 0.84
CA GLY A 57 -8.98 -2.96 -0.08
C GLY A 57 -8.82 -1.58 0.55
N ILE A 58 -8.29 -1.48 1.77
CA ILE A 58 -8.06 -0.20 2.45
C ILE A 58 -6.89 0.50 1.77
N GLN A 59 -7.13 1.70 1.24
CA GLN A 59 -6.13 2.42 0.43
C GLN A 59 -5.16 3.25 1.27
N GLU A 60 -5.54 3.63 2.48
CA GLU A 60 -4.78 4.56 3.32
C GLU A 60 -4.60 4.00 4.73
N VAL A 61 -3.35 4.01 5.21
CA VAL A 61 -2.94 3.62 6.56
C VAL A 61 -2.07 4.73 7.13
N ASN A 62 -2.38 5.16 8.35
CA ASN A 62 -1.62 6.19 9.07
C ASN A 62 -0.80 5.51 10.17
N VAL A 63 0.50 5.79 10.23
CA VAL A 63 1.40 5.20 11.20
C VAL A 63 2.02 6.31 12.05
N VAL A 64 1.83 6.23 13.36
CA VAL A 64 2.39 7.15 14.35
C VAL A 64 3.33 6.35 15.25
N GLU A 65 4.62 6.67 15.22
CA GLU A 65 5.64 6.03 16.05
C GLU A 65 6.40 7.11 16.82
N GLU A 66 6.10 7.26 18.12
CA GLU A 66 6.75 8.25 18.97
C GLU A 66 7.92 7.61 19.74
N ARG A 67 7.75 6.34 20.17
CA ARG A 67 8.71 5.65 21.04
C ARG A 67 9.68 4.74 20.31
N ASN A 68 9.24 4.12 19.21
CA ASN A 68 10.00 3.11 18.48
C ASN A 68 10.45 3.63 17.10
N SER A 69 11.12 4.78 17.06
CA SER A 69 11.57 5.45 15.83
C SER A 69 12.61 4.62 15.05
N LYS A 70 12.16 3.54 14.40
CA LYS A 70 12.95 2.73 13.47
C LYS A 70 12.27 2.77 12.12
N ARG A 71 13.07 3.01 11.08
CA ARG A 71 12.63 2.99 9.67
C ARG A 71 11.90 1.69 9.39
N ILE A 72 10.70 1.78 8.80
CA ILE A 72 9.99 0.65 8.20
C ILE A 72 10.93 -0.06 7.23
N ASP A 73 11.19 -1.34 7.49
CA ASP A 73 12.02 -2.17 6.63
C ASP A 73 11.23 -2.45 5.35
N ARG A 74 11.84 -2.06 4.22
CA ARG A 74 11.22 -2.13 2.89
C ARG A 74 10.98 -3.56 2.42
N GLU A 75 11.65 -4.55 3.01
CA GLU A 75 11.49 -5.96 2.63
C GLU A 75 10.24 -6.61 3.23
N ILE A 76 9.63 -6.03 4.27
CA ILE A 76 8.56 -6.71 5.02
C ILE A 76 7.17 -6.54 4.38
N ALA A 77 6.94 -5.45 3.64
CA ALA A 77 5.68 -5.21 2.94
C ALA A 77 5.57 -5.99 1.62
N MET A 78 6.67 -6.54 1.08
CA MET A 78 6.71 -7.36 -0.15
C MET A 78 5.98 -6.73 -1.36
N GLY A 79 5.90 -5.40 -1.41
CA GLY A 79 5.24 -4.66 -2.48
C GLY A 79 3.73 -4.44 -2.31
N ALA A 80 3.17 -4.70 -1.12
CA ALA A 80 1.85 -4.22 -0.70
C ALA A 80 1.84 -2.71 -0.45
#